data_AF-A0A090QG36-F1
#
_entry.id   AF-A0A090QG36-F1
#
_cell.length_a   1.000
_cell.length_b   1.000
_cell.length_c   1.000
_cell.angle_alpha   90.00
_cell.angle_beta   90.00
_cell.angle_gamma   90.00
#
_symmetry.space_group_name_H-M   'P 1'
#
loop_
_entity.id
_entity.type
_entity.pdbx_description
1 polymer ?
#
loop_
_entity_poly.entity_id
_entity_poly.type
_entity_poly.pdbx_seq_one_letter_code
_entity_poly.pdbx_strand_id
1 'polypeptide(L)'
;MRWHFPEETHSEASLFWSKWISGEYWLRHGLTPPLGDEQILSKAEKIRRKHTPSSPQKQPWVTVRDALSDLPDPLDESSTFNNHDYKGGARMYPGHTGSYIDEPSKTLKAGAHGVPGGENMIRYEDDSVRYFTVRESARIQTFPDDYILEGAWGEAMRQLGNAVPVKLAQVIGKSVYDALASLDDCCSDEKLLDEQLSR
;
A
#
# COMPACT_ATOMS: atom_id res chain seq x y z
N MET A 1 8.03 -26.08 -14.69
CA MET A 1 8.50 -24.98 -13.82
C MET A 1 7.59 -24.93 -12.59
N ARG A 2 8.11 -24.79 -11.36
CA ARG A 2 7.26 -24.65 -10.16
C ARG A 2 6.97 -23.17 -9.95
N TRP A 3 5.70 -22.78 -9.99
CA TRP A 3 5.30 -21.39 -9.76
C TRP A 3 5.65 -20.94 -8.34
N HIS A 4 6.15 -19.71 -8.20
CA HIS A 4 6.43 -19.04 -6.94
C HIS A 4 5.99 -17.57 -7.05
N PHE A 5 5.83 -16.91 -5.90
CA PHE A 5 5.54 -15.49 -5.90
C PHE A 5 6.68 -14.69 -6.55
N PRO A 6 6.36 -13.57 -7.23
CA PRO A 6 7.36 -12.65 -7.71
C PRO A 6 8.22 -12.08 -6.58
N GLU A 7 9.44 -11.67 -6.91
CA GLU A 7 10.36 -11.02 -5.97
C GLU A 7 9.78 -9.72 -5.42
N GLU A 8 10.03 -9.46 -4.14
CA GLU A 8 9.56 -8.24 -3.48
C GLU A 8 10.27 -7.00 -4.01
N THR A 9 9.49 -5.99 -4.37
CA THR A 9 10.01 -4.72 -4.90
C THR A 9 10.31 -3.68 -3.83
N HIS A 10 9.69 -3.80 -2.64
CA HIS A 10 9.78 -2.82 -1.55
C HIS A 10 10.17 -3.47 -0.21
N SER A 11 10.72 -2.71 0.73
CA SER A 11 11.08 -3.22 2.06
C SER A 11 10.92 -2.20 3.20
N GLU A 12 10.70 -2.71 4.42
CA GLU A 12 10.72 -1.92 5.66
C GLU A 12 12.09 -1.26 5.88
N ALA A 13 13.17 -1.99 5.60
CA ALA A 13 14.53 -1.49 5.80
C ALA A 13 14.81 -0.26 4.92
N SER A 14 14.30 -0.27 3.69
CA SER A 14 14.39 0.86 2.76
C SER A 14 13.57 2.05 3.25
N LEU A 15 12.36 1.85 3.76
CA LEU A 15 11.55 2.93 4.35
C LEU A 15 12.24 3.51 5.58
N PHE A 16 12.74 2.66 6.47
CA PHE A 16 13.45 3.09 7.66
C PHE A 16 14.72 3.88 7.31
N TRP A 17 15.49 3.43 6.31
CA TRP A 17 16.65 4.15 5.80
C TRP A 17 16.27 5.53 5.24
N SER A 18 15.20 5.59 4.46
CA SER A 18 14.65 6.82 3.88
C SER A 18 14.26 7.84 4.96
N LYS A 19 13.62 7.37 6.05
CA LYS A 19 13.21 8.22 7.18
C LYS A 19 14.36 8.66 8.06
N TRP A 20 15.21 7.73 8.51
CA TRP A 20 16.07 7.97 9.69
C TRP A 20 17.56 8.03 9.38
N ILE A 21 17.99 7.62 8.19
CA ILE A 21 19.41 7.58 7.82
C ILE A 21 19.70 8.65 6.76
N SER A 22 18.91 8.68 5.69
CA SER A 22 19.08 9.64 4.59
C SER A 22 18.23 10.90 4.76
N GLY A 23 17.06 10.79 5.40
CA GLY A 23 16.12 11.90 5.58
C GLY A 23 15.29 12.24 4.34
N GLU A 24 15.47 11.50 3.24
CA GLU A 24 14.77 11.74 1.96
C GLU A 24 13.24 11.68 2.10
N TYR A 25 12.73 10.80 2.97
CA TYR A 25 11.30 10.67 3.22
C TYR A 25 10.68 11.97 3.76
N TRP A 26 11.35 12.62 4.71
CA TRP A 26 10.85 13.85 5.31
C TRP A 26 11.01 15.02 4.35
N LEU A 27 12.15 15.07 3.64
CA LEU A 27 12.43 16.09 2.64
C LEU A 27 11.38 16.11 1.50
N ARG A 28 11.03 14.95 0.94
CA ARG A 28 10.04 14.87 -0.16
C ARG A 28 8.64 15.31 0.26
N HIS A 29 8.31 15.20 1.54
CA HIS A 29 7.03 15.64 2.11
C HIS A 29 7.09 17.06 2.70
N GLY A 30 8.23 17.75 2.61
CA GLY A 30 8.40 19.09 3.17
C GLY A 30 8.30 19.14 4.70
N LEU A 31 8.60 18.03 5.38
CA LEU A 31 8.49 17.89 6.83
C LEU A 31 9.84 17.96 7.52
N THR A 32 9.83 18.41 8.77
CA THR A 32 10.98 18.30 9.65
C THR A 32 11.00 16.91 10.27
N PRO A 33 12.11 16.15 10.16
CA PRO A 33 12.23 14.86 10.82
C PRO A 33 12.01 15.01 12.33
N PRO A 34 11.18 14.15 12.96
CA PRO A 34 11.05 14.15 14.41
C PRO A 34 12.37 13.76 15.08
N LEU A 35 12.54 14.15 16.35
CA LEU A 35 13.69 13.72 17.15
C LEU A 35 13.62 12.21 17.35
N GLY A 36 14.60 11.48 16.83
CA GLY A 36 14.70 10.04 17.03
C GLY A 36 15.01 9.71 18.49
N ASP A 37 14.26 8.77 19.06
CA ASP A 37 14.56 8.21 20.38
C ASP A 37 15.73 7.22 20.32
N GLU A 38 16.17 6.73 21.49
CA GLU A 38 17.28 5.78 21.60
C GLU A 38 17.04 4.49 20.79
N GLN A 39 15.78 4.05 20.68
CA GLN A 39 15.42 2.84 19.93
C GLN A 39 15.58 3.05 18.43
N ILE A 40 15.12 4.19 17.92
CA ILE A 40 15.27 4.61 16.53
C ILE A 40 16.75 4.75 16.18
N LEU A 41 17.54 5.40 17.03
CA LEU A 41 18.98 5.56 16.82
C LEU A 41 19.70 4.21 16.78
N SER A 42 19.40 3.31 17.72
CA SER A 42 19.95 1.94 17.74
C SER A 42 19.56 1.14 16.50
N LYS A 43 18.29 1.24 16.06
CA LYS A 43 17.80 0.57 14.85
C LYS A 43 18.47 1.15 13.59
N ALA A 44 18.65 2.47 13.53
CA ALA A 44 19.35 3.15 12.44
C ALA A 44 20.80 2.69 12.31
N GLU A 45 21.54 2.57 13.42
CA GLU A 45 22.91 2.09 13.41
C GLU A 45 23.01 0.63 12.91
N LYS A 46 22.11 -0.24 13.38
CA LYS A 46 22.04 -1.65 12.93
C LYS A 46 21.77 -1.75 11.43
N ILE A 47 20.79 -1.00 10.93
CA ILE A 47 20.43 -1.00 9.51
C ILE A 47 21.54 -0.39 8.67
N ARG A 48 22.18 0.69 9.13
CA ARG A 48 23.32 1.33 8.48
C ARG A 48 24.46 0.32 8.30
N ARG A 49 24.90 -0.32 9.38
CA ARG A 49 25.98 -1.32 9.36
C ARG A 49 25.68 -2.49 8.42
N LYS A 50 24.42 -2.91 8.31
CA LYS A 50 24.02 -4.04 7.45
C LYS A 50 24.14 -3.72 5.95
N HIS A 51 23.95 -2.47 5.54
CA HIS A 51 23.89 -2.12 4.12
C HIS A 51 25.15 -1.37 3.63
N THR A 52 25.92 -0.73 4.52
CA THR A 52 27.21 -0.10 4.19
C THR A 52 28.11 -1.06 3.39
N PRO A 53 28.68 -0.63 2.26
CA PRO A 53 28.85 0.77 1.80
C PRO A 53 27.65 1.38 1.05
N SER A 54 26.60 0.63 0.76
CA SER A 54 25.46 1.06 -0.07
C SER A 54 24.15 1.20 0.72
N SER A 55 23.12 1.77 0.10
CA SER A 55 21.75 1.74 0.64
C SER A 55 21.06 0.39 0.37
N PRO A 56 19.94 0.08 1.06
CA PRO A 56 19.07 -1.03 0.67
C PRO A 56 18.65 -0.96 -0.80
N GLN A 57 18.67 -2.10 -1.50
CA GLN A 57 18.39 -2.16 -2.96
C GLN A 57 16.90 -2.05 -3.31
N LYS A 58 16.00 -2.51 -2.43
CA LYS A 58 14.55 -2.44 -2.63
C LYS A 58 14.05 -1.01 -2.44
N GLN A 59 12.87 -0.70 -2.97
CA GLN A 59 12.22 0.59 -2.73
C GLN A 59 11.66 0.68 -1.29
N PRO A 60 11.49 1.88 -0.71
CA PRO A 60 10.85 2.04 0.59
C PRO A 60 9.37 1.64 0.53
N TRP A 61 8.87 0.88 1.53
CA TRP A 61 7.43 0.69 1.67
C TRP A 61 6.66 2.01 1.57
N VAL A 62 5.51 1.97 0.90
CA VAL A 62 4.64 3.13 0.67
C VAL A 62 3.86 3.43 1.95
N THR A 63 3.96 4.65 2.45
CA THR A 63 3.22 5.10 3.65
C THR A 63 1.81 5.56 3.31
N VAL A 64 0.96 5.71 4.32
CA VAL A 64 -0.34 6.40 4.17
C VAL A 64 -0.14 7.79 3.57
N ARG A 65 0.88 8.56 4.02
CA ARG A 65 1.20 9.87 3.47
C ARG A 65 1.53 9.79 1.99
N ASP A 66 2.37 8.85 1.59
CA ASP A 66 2.76 8.67 0.18
C ASP A 66 1.54 8.40 -0.72
N ALA A 67 0.56 7.63 -0.23
CA ALA A 67 -0.62 7.29 -1.00
C ALA A 67 -1.63 8.45 -1.14
N LEU A 68 -1.59 9.41 -0.22
CA LEU A 68 -2.63 10.42 -0.05
C LEU A 68 -2.12 11.87 -0.20
N SER A 69 -0.82 12.11 -0.36
CA SER A 69 -0.20 13.44 -0.30
C SER A 69 -0.70 14.45 -1.34
N ASP A 70 -1.26 13.96 -2.45
CA ASP A 70 -1.82 14.74 -3.55
C ASP A 70 -3.35 14.88 -3.50
N LEU A 71 -4.02 14.27 -2.50
CA LEU A 71 -5.42 14.57 -2.23
C LEU A 71 -5.55 15.85 -1.41
N PRO A 72 -6.58 16.68 -1.67
CA PRO A 72 -6.89 17.81 -0.81
C PRO A 72 -7.32 17.33 0.59
N ASP A 73 -7.41 18.25 1.54
CA ASP A 73 -8.07 17.94 2.81
C ASP A 73 -9.54 17.59 2.52
N PRO A 74 -10.08 16.46 3.00
CA PRO A 74 -11.48 16.12 2.80
C PRO A 74 -12.47 17.09 3.45
N LEU A 75 -12.02 17.99 4.34
CA LEU A 75 -12.81 19.12 4.85
C LEU A 75 -12.91 20.28 3.86
N ASP A 76 -12.09 20.29 2.81
CA ASP A 76 -12.20 21.25 1.71
C ASP A 76 -13.36 20.88 0.78
N GLU A 77 -14.47 21.61 0.90
CA GLU A 77 -15.67 21.42 0.09
C GLU A 77 -15.46 21.67 -1.41
N SER A 78 -14.31 22.22 -1.82
CA SER A 78 -13.97 22.43 -3.23
C SER A 78 -13.36 21.19 -3.91
N SER A 79 -13.14 20.10 -3.17
CA SER A 79 -12.60 18.86 -3.70
C SER A 79 -13.49 18.28 -4.82
N THR A 80 -12.86 17.95 -5.95
CA THR A 80 -13.51 17.31 -7.10
C THR A 80 -13.27 15.80 -7.15
N PHE A 81 -12.60 15.23 -6.15
CA PHE A 81 -12.28 13.81 -6.11
C PHE A 81 -13.51 12.98 -5.74
N ASN A 82 -13.84 12.00 -6.60
CA ASN A 82 -14.94 11.09 -6.38
C ASN A 82 -14.77 10.32 -5.06
N ASN A 83 -15.84 10.24 -4.27
CA ASN A 83 -15.90 9.53 -2.98
C ASN A 83 -14.91 10.04 -1.91
N HIS A 84 -14.48 11.30 -1.98
CA HIS A 84 -13.54 11.92 -1.03
C HIS A 84 -14.24 12.77 0.05
N ASP A 85 -15.38 12.31 0.56
CA ASP A 85 -16.17 13.06 1.54
C ASP A 85 -15.71 12.82 2.97
N TYR A 86 -15.52 13.89 3.75
CA TYR A 86 -15.21 13.80 5.17
C TYR A 86 -16.27 13.00 5.97
N LYS A 87 -15.77 12.21 6.93
CA LYS A 87 -16.58 11.52 7.96
C LYS A 87 -15.99 11.75 9.35
N GLY A 88 -16.76 12.43 10.19
CA GLY A 88 -16.43 12.66 11.59
C GLY A 88 -16.71 11.46 12.49
N GLY A 89 -16.37 11.60 13.78
CA GLY A 89 -16.70 10.62 14.81
C GLY A 89 -15.66 9.50 15.01
N ALA A 90 -14.49 9.59 14.35
CA ALA A 90 -13.40 8.64 14.54
C ALA A 90 -12.90 8.66 16.00
N ARG A 91 -12.69 7.46 16.56
CA ARG A 91 -12.25 7.29 17.96
C ARG A 91 -11.31 6.09 18.08
N MET A 92 -10.26 6.27 18.86
CA MET A 92 -9.38 5.18 19.29
C MET A 92 -9.96 4.45 20.49
N TYR A 93 -9.78 3.13 20.51
CA TYR A 93 -10.10 2.28 21.66
C TYR A 93 -8.94 1.31 21.90
N PRO A 94 -8.78 0.73 23.10
CA PRO A 94 -7.77 -0.30 23.35
C PRO A 94 -7.89 -1.43 22.32
N GLY A 95 -6.81 -1.67 21.55
CA GLY A 95 -6.79 -2.66 20.46
C GLY A 95 -7.31 -2.17 19.10
N HIS A 96 -7.96 -1.00 19.03
CA HIS A 96 -8.46 -0.40 17.80
C HIS A 96 -7.84 0.99 17.61
N THR A 97 -6.68 1.00 16.97
CA THR A 97 -5.92 2.22 16.66
C THR A 97 -5.75 2.40 15.16
N GLY A 98 -5.70 3.66 14.73
CA GLY A 98 -5.56 4.03 13.33
C GLY A 98 -4.20 3.65 12.72
N SER A 99 -4.08 3.89 11.42
CA SER A 99 -2.81 3.84 10.71
C SER A 99 -2.07 5.16 10.90
N TYR A 100 -0.83 5.10 11.38
CA TYR A 100 0.01 6.30 11.40
C TYR A 100 0.22 6.81 9.97
N ILE A 101 0.10 8.12 9.77
CA ILE A 101 0.23 8.74 8.45
C ILE A 101 1.61 8.45 7.83
N ASP A 102 2.67 8.37 8.61
CA ASP A 102 4.04 8.13 8.13
C ASP A 102 4.46 6.66 8.10
N GLU A 103 3.51 5.74 8.23
CA GLU A 103 3.74 4.30 8.14
C GLU A 103 2.84 3.68 7.07
N PRO A 104 3.14 2.48 6.58
CA PRO A 104 2.19 1.72 5.76
C PRO A 104 0.87 1.53 6.51
N SER A 105 -0.24 1.54 5.78
CA SER A 105 -1.56 1.38 6.39
C SER A 105 -1.69 0.00 7.04
N LYS A 106 -2.41 -0.04 8.16
CA LYS A 106 -2.95 -1.30 8.68
C LYS A 106 -3.98 -1.85 7.70
N THR A 107 -4.27 -3.14 7.82
CA THR A 107 -5.31 -3.79 7.01
C THR A 107 -6.65 -3.06 7.18
N LEU A 108 -7.20 -2.55 6.08
CA LEU A 108 -8.56 -2.04 6.05
C LEU A 108 -9.53 -3.20 6.27
N LYS A 109 -10.43 -3.07 7.23
CA LYS A 109 -11.39 -4.12 7.57
C LYS A 109 -12.79 -3.76 7.13
N ALA A 110 -13.51 -4.75 6.59
CA ALA A 110 -14.88 -4.58 6.15
C ALA A 110 -15.87 -4.30 7.30
N GLY A 111 -15.53 -4.79 8.51
CA GLY A 111 -16.38 -4.71 9.69
C GLY A 111 -17.40 -5.83 9.80
N ALA A 112 -17.53 -6.46 10.97
CA ALA A 112 -18.49 -7.53 11.22
C ALA A 112 -19.88 -7.02 11.64
N HIS A 113 -19.96 -5.86 12.30
CA HIS A 113 -21.18 -5.24 12.82
C HIS A 113 -21.34 -3.78 12.35
N GLY A 114 -20.72 -3.42 11.22
CA GLY A 114 -20.51 -2.05 10.76
C GLY A 114 -19.02 -1.71 10.65
N VAL A 115 -18.69 -0.57 10.02
CA VAL A 115 -17.29 -0.15 9.81
C VAL A 115 -16.58 -0.08 11.18
N PRO A 116 -15.45 -0.80 11.38
CA PRO A 116 -14.80 -0.88 12.67
C PRO A 116 -14.24 0.51 13.02
N GLY A 117 -14.89 1.14 13.99
CA GLY A 117 -14.74 2.57 14.26
C GLY A 117 -13.34 3.03 14.67
N GLY A 118 -12.38 2.12 14.88
CA GLY A 118 -11.02 2.43 15.28
C GLY A 118 -9.90 1.82 14.43
N GLU A 119 -10.16 1.26 13.25
CA GLU A 119 -9.08 0.68 12.40
C GLU A 119 -8.99 1.33 11.02
N ASN A 120 -10.12 1.70 10.41
CA ASN A 120 -10.15 2.39 9.11
C ASN A 120 -10.01 3.91 9.28
N MET A 121 -8.97 4.34 9.98
CA MET A 121 -8.71 5.75 10.27
C MET A 121 -7.24 6.09 10.12
N ILE A 122 -6.98 7.32 9.73
CA ILE A 122 -5.66 7.93 9.79
C ILE A 122 -5.41 8.42 11.21
N ARG A 123 -4.18 8.26 11.67
CA ARG A 123 -3.64 8.80 12.92
C ARG A 123 -2.48 9.71 12.58
N TYR A 124 -2.56 10.95 13.02
CA TYR A 124 -1.52 11.95 12.84
C TYR A 124 -0.49 11.89 13.97
N GLU A 125 0.58 12.67 13.82
CA GLU A 125 1.68 12.74 14.78
C GLU A 125 1.25 13.30 16.15
N ASP A 126 0.23 14.16 16.16
CA ASP A 126 -0.38 14.74 17.37
C ASP A 126 -1.46 13.84 18.02
N ASP A 127 -1.54 12.57 17.59
CA ASP A 127 -2.55 11.58 17.98
C ASP A 127 -4.00 11.92 17.61
N SER A 128 -4.23 13.01 16.86
CA SER A 128 -5.54 13.25 16.26
C SER A 128 -5.88 12.17 15.24
N VAL A 129 -7.18 11.89 15.08
CA VAL A 129 -7.68 10.84 14.19
C VAL A 129 -8.87 11.31 13.39
N ARG A 130 -8.98 10.81 12.16
CA ARG A 130 -10.20 10.90 11.34
C ARG A 130 -10.38 9.62 10.54
N TYR A 131 -11.61 9.30 10.17
CA TYR A 131 -11.85 8.19 9.26
C TYR A 131 -11.17 8.45 7.92
N PHE A 132 -10.72 7.36 7.29
CA PHE A 132 -10.45 7.43 5.87
C PHE A 132 -11.76 7.72 5.12
N THR A 133 -11.66 8.59 4.14
CA THR A 133 -12.66 8.68 3.07
C THR A 133 -12.64 7.39 2.24
N VAL A 134 -13.68 7.20 1.43
CA VAL A 134 -13.74 6.06 0.52
C VAL A 134 -12.63 6.16 -0.54
N ARG A 135 -12.34 7.36 -1.06
CA ARG A 135 -11.23 7.60 -2.00
C ARG A 135 -9.87 7.23 -1.43
N GLU A 136 -9.57 7.65 -0.20
CA GLU A 136 -8.30 7.33 0.46
C GLU A 136 -8.15 5.82 0.68
N SER A 137 -9.22 5.18 1.13
CA SER A 137 -9.27 3.73 1.32
C SER A 137 -9.10 2.97 0.00
N ALA A 138 -9.67 3.49 -1.10
CA ALA A 138 -9.50 2.95 -2.44
C ALA A 138 -8.05 3.05 -2.91
N ARG A 139 -7.38 4.19 -2.69
CA ARG A 139 -5.95 4.36 -2.99
C ARG A 139 -5.04 3.47 -2.16
N ILE A 140 -5.34 3.27 -0.87
CA ILE A 140 -4.64 2.29 -0.02
C ILE A 140 -4.79 0.88 -0.60
N GLN A 141 -5.97 0.53 -1.10
CA GLN A 141 -6.23 -0.72 -1.83
C GLN A 141 -5.77 -0.66 -3.31
N THR A 142 -5.05 0.39 -3.70
CA THR A 142 -4.45 0.61 -5.02
C THR A 142 -5.42 0.64 -6.19
N PHE A 143 -6.71 0.93 -5.93
CA PHE A 143 -7.68 1.22 -7.00
C PHE A 143 -7.28 2.48 -7.76
N PRO A 144 -7.56 2.54 -9.07
CA PRO A 144 -7.36 3.75 -9.84
C PRO A 144 -8.36 4.84 -9.43
N ASP A 145 -7.99 6.11 -9.63
CA ASP A 145 -8.78 7.25 -9.15
C ASP A 145 -10.11 7.44 -9.87
N ASP A 146 -10.23 6.92 -11.08
CA ASP A 146 -11.46 6.89 -11.88
C ASP A 146 -12.42 5.76 -11.48
N TYR A 147 -11.99 4.82 -10.61
CA TYR A 147 -12.90 3.82 -10.07
C TYR A 147 -13.87 4.45 -9.07
N ILE A 148 -15.16 4.33 -9.35
CA ILE A 148 -16.23 4.88 -8.52
C ILE A 148 -16.82 3.76 -7.66
N LEU A 149 -16.86 3.96 -6.35
CA LEU A 149 -17.57 3.08 -5.45
C LEU A 149 -18.97 3.62 -5.19
N GLU A 150 -19.95 2.77 -5.44
CA GLU A 150 -21.36 3.06 -5.23
C GLU A 150 -21.83 2.61 -3.84
N GLY A 151 -22.89 3.26 -3.36
CA GLY A 151 -23.53 2.97 -2.08
C GLY A 151 -23.15 3.95 -0.97
N ALA A 152 -23.73 3.73 0.21
CA ALA A 152 -23.41 4.54 1.38
C ALA A 152 -21.95 4.30 1.82
N TRP A 153 -21.37 5.28 2.55
CA TRP A 153 -19.98 5.19 3.02
C TRP A 153 -19.65 3.83 3.68
N GLY A 154 -20.53 3.32 4.54
CA GLY A 154 -20.31 2.02 5.20
C GLY A 154 -20.28 0.82 4.25
N GLU A 155 -21.08 0.85 3.18
CA GLU A 155 -21.12 -0.20 2.17
C GLU A 155 -19.88 -0.16 1.28
N ALA A 156 -19.45 1.04 0.86
CA ALA A 156 -18.22 1.23 0.10
C ALA A 156 -16.99 0.82 0.91
N MET A 157 -16.92 1.18 2.20
CA MET A 157 -15.85 0.73 3.10
C MET A 157 -15.85 -0.79 3.30
N ARG A 158 -17.03 -1.43 3.35
CA ARG A 158 -17.16 -2.89 3.41
C ARG A 158 -16.65 -3.56 2.13
N GLN A 159 -16.94 -2.99 0.96
CA GLN A 159 -16.40 -3.47 -0.32
C GLN A 159 -14.87 -3.36 -0.33
N LEU A 160 -14.32 -2.22 0.07
CA LEU A 160 -12.88 -2.00 0.14
C LEU A 160 -12.18 -2.92 1.13
N GLY A 161 -12.74 -3.13 2.32
CA GLY A 161 -12.16 -4.02 3.32
C GLY A 161 -12.19 -5.51 2.95
N ASN A 162 -13.05 -5.91 2.00
CA ASN A 162 -13.08 -7.27 1.45
C ASN A 162 -12.27 -7.40 0.15
N ALA A 163 -11.90 -6.29 -0.47
CA ALA A 163 -11.19 -6.30 -1.74
C ALA A 163 -9.74 -6.77 -1.58
N VAL A 164 -9.21 -7.37 -2.64
CA VAL A 164 -7.77 -7.58 -2.82
C VAL A 164 -7.19 -6.30 -3.44
N PRO A 165 -6.01 -5.81 -2.99
CA PRO A 165 -5.38 -4.66 -3.61
C PRO A 165 -5.18 -4.87 -5.12
N VAL A 166 -5.61 -3.91 -5.94
CA VAL A 166 -5.62 -4.04 -7.41
C VAL A 166 -4.22 -4.30 -7.98
N LYS A 167 -3.18 -3.61 -7.51
CA LYS A 167 -1.79 -3.86 -7.94
C LYS A 167 -1.31 -5.27 -7.60
N LEU A 168 -1.71 -5.82 -6.46
CA LEU A 168 -1.38 -7.19 -6.09
C LEU A 168 -2.05 -8.19 -7.04
N ALA A 169 -3.35 -8.00 -7.30
CA ALA A 169 -4.10 -8.82 -8.25
C ALA A 169 -3.49 -8.75 -9.66
N GLN A 170 -3.06 -7.57 -10.10
CA GLN A 170 -2.38 -7.37 -11.39
C GLN A 170 -1.05 -8.15 -11.47
N VAL A 171 -0.21 -8.07 -10.44
CA VAL A 171 1.10 -8.76 -10.41
C VAL A 171 0.92 -10.28 -10.45
N ILE A 172 0.01 -10.83 -9.65
CA ILE A 172 -0.28 -12.26 -9.65
C ILE A 172 -0.90 -12.68 -10.98
N GLY A 173 -1.90 -11.94 -11.47
CA GLY A 173 -2.57 -12.21 -12.74
C GLY A 173 -1.60 -12.23 -13.92
N LYS A 174 -0.67 -11.27 -13.98
CA LYS A 174 0.40 -11.27 -14.97
C LYS A 174 1.31 -12.50 -14.87
N SER A 175 1.69 -12.88 -13.66
CA SER A 175 2.53 -14.07 -13.46
C SER A 175 1.85 -15.36 -13.92
N VAL A 176 0.54 -15.50 -13.67
CA VAL A 176 -0.25 -16.63 -14.16
C VAL A 176 -0.38 -16.60 -15.69
N TYR A 177 -0.64 -15.43 -16.26
CA TYR A 177 -0.71 -15.24 -17.72
C TYR A 177 0.60 -15.64 -18.40
N ASP A 178 1.74 -15.13 -17.93
CA ASP A 178 3.06 -15.43 -18.50
C ASP A 178 3.37 -16.95 -18.39
N ALA A 179 2.97 -17.59 -17.29
CA ALA A 179 3.12 -19.03 -17.11
C ALA A 179 2.28 -19.84 -18.12
N LEU A 180 1.04 -19.43 -18.38
CA LEU A 180 0.16 -20.09 -19.36
C LEU A 180 0.66 -19.87 -20.79
N ALA A 181 1.04 -18.63 -21.14
CA ALA A 181 1.57 -18.30 -22.47
C ALA A 181 2.82 -19.12 -22.82
N SER A 182 3.69 -19.35 -21.84
CA SER A 182 4.90 -20.18 -22.05
C SER A 182 4.61 -21.65 -22.38
N LEU A 183 3.44 -22.18 -22.00
CA LEU A 183 3.04 -23.55 -22.33
C LEU A 183 2.54 -23.67 -23.77
N ASP A 184 1.89 -22.63 -24.29
CA ASP A 184 1.40 -22.60 -25.67
C ASP A 184 2.58 -22.58 -26.66
N ASP A 185 3.64 -21.82 -26.37
CA ASP A 185 4.85 -21.75 -27.22
C ASP A 185 5.58 -23.11 -27.30
N CYS A 186 5.67 -23.86 -26.20
CA CYS A 186 6.27 -25.20 -26.19
C CYS A 186 5.48 -26.22 -27.03
N CYS A 187 4.15 -26.10 -27.09
CA CYS A 187 3.31 -27.02 -27.86
C CYS A 187 3.37 -26.75 -29.37
N SER A 188 3.70 -25.51 -29.80
CA SER A 188 3.97 -25.19 -31.19
C SER A 188 5.31 -25.74 -31.69
N ASP A 189 6.35 -25.73 -30.84
CA ASP A 189 7.66 -26.25 -31.19
C ASP A 189 7.69 -27.80 -31.31
N GLU A 190 6.94 -28.51 -30.45
CA GLU A 190 6.79 -29.97 -30.58
C GLU A 190 6.07 -30.38 -31.87
N LYS A 191 5.04 -29.64 -32.30
CA LYS A 191 4.32 -29.93 -33.56
C LYS A 191 5.18 -29.70 -34.79
N LEU A 192 6.06 -28.70 -34.78
CA LEU A 192 7.01 -28.42 -35.87
C LEU A 192 8.09 -29.51 -35.98
N LEU A 193 8.53 -30.07 -34.86
CA LEU A 193 9.50 -31.19 -34.84
C LEU A 193 8.87 -32.50 -35.34
N ASP A 194 7.62 -32.80 -34.95
CA ASP A 194 6.91 -34.00 -35.41
C ASP A 194 6.55 -33.95 -36.91
N GLU A 195 6.24 -32.77 -37.47
CA GLU A 195 6.00 -32.59 -38.91
C GLU A 195 7.30 -32.68 -39.74
N GLN A 196 8.46 -32.37 -39.16
CA GLN A 196 9.75 -32.51 -39.84
C GLN A 196 10.32 -33.95 -39.76
N LEU A 197 9.97 -34.72 -38.75
CA LEU A 197 10.37 -36.13 -38.58
C LEU A 197 9.46 -37.13 -39.33
N SER A 198 8.30 -36.67 -39.82
CA SER A 198 7.33 -37.49 -40.57
C SER A 198 7.42 -37.31 -42.11
N ARG A 199 8.43 -36.60 -42.60
CA ARG A 199 8.81 -36.49 -44.03
C ARG A 199 10.10 -37.26 -44.30
#